data_AF-A0A521C5B0-F1
#
_entry.id   AF-A0A521C5B0-F1
#
_cell.length_a   1.000
_cell.length_b   1.000
_cell.length_c   1.000
_cell.angle_alpha   90.00
_cell.angle_beta   90.00
_cell.angle_gamma   90.00
#
_symmetry.space_group_name_H-M   'P 1'
#
loop_
_entity.id
_entity.type
_entity.pdbx_description
1 polymer ?
#
loop_
_entity_poly.entity_id
_entity_poly.type
_entity_poly.pdbx_seq_one_letter_code
_entity_poly.pdbx_strand_id
1 'polypeptide(L)'
;MRKIFVTLVLFILLIFNQGFSEEKPVEAWISYKQVNGKVVEVVKIKTNTGKVYEIYPGLAPHQIPKVENRLPQSKANWILLTSLAFLVGGLVGGAVIWYKFRRE
;
A
#
# COMPACT_ATOMS: atom_id res chain seq x y z
N MET A 1 29.47 12.11 14.76
CA MET A 1 28.33 12.32 13.85
C MET A 1 28.33 11.41 12.61
N ARG A 2 29.45 11.25 11.88
CA ARG A 2 29.52 10.44 10.63
C ARG A 2 29.06 8.97 10.76
N LYS A 3 29.30 8.31 11.91
CA LYS A 3 28.90 6.90 12.13
C LYS A 3 27.38 6.71 12.21
N ILE A 4 26.67 7.63 12.89
CA ILE A 4 25.22 7.56 13.09
C ILE A 4 24.47 7.71 11.74
N PHE A 5 24.97 8.60 10.88
CA PHE A 5 24.39 8.82 9.56
C PHE A 5 24.52 7.58 8.66
N VAL A 6 25.67 6.93 8.67
CA VAL A 6 25.90 5.69 7.90
C VAL A 6 25.01 4.55 8.39
N THR A 7 24.83 4.40 9.71
CA THR A 7 23.93 3.38 10.27
C THR A 7 22.47 3.65 9.90
N LEU A 8 22.04 4.92 9.91
CA LEU A 8 20.68 5.31 9.55
C LEU A 8 20.38 5.02 8.07
N VAL A 9 21.33 5.33 7.17
CA VAL A 9 21.20 5.08 5.72
C VAL A 9 21.14 3.57 5.44
N LEU A 10 21.97 2.76 6.10
CA LEU A 10 21.93 1.30 5.99
C LEU A 10 20.61 0.71 6.50
N PHE A 11 20.07 1.25 7.60
CA PHE A 11 18.80 0.81 8.16
C PHE A 11 17.62 1.12 7.22
N ILE A 12 17.64 2.30 6.58
CA ILE A 12 16.65 2.69 5.58
C ILE A 12 16.68 1.74 4.37
N LEU A 13 17.87 1.43 3.84
CA LEU A 13 18.02 0.51 2.71
C LEU A 13 17.51 -0.90 3.03
N LEU A 14 17.66 -1.38 4.27
CA LEU A 14 17.12 -2.66 4.73
C LEU A 14 15.58 -2.68 4.76
N ILE A 15 14.94 -1.56 5.13
CA ILE A 15 13.47 -1.47 5.15
C ILE A 15 12.88 -1.45 3.74
N PHE A 16 13.56 -0.82 2.78
CA PHE A 16 13.10 -0.71 1.40
C PHE A 16 13.36 -1.98 0.56
N ASN A 17 14.21 -2.91 1.03
CA ASN A 17 14.45 -4.19 0.37
C ASN A 17 13.40 -5.25 0.74
N GLN A 18 12.12 -4.86 0.78
CA GLN A 18 11.03 -5.83 0.83
C GLN A 18 10.85 -6.37 -0.58
N GLY A 19 11.43 -7.54 -0.83
CA GLY A 19 11.33 -8.24 -2.10
C GLY A 19 9.87 -8.38 -2.53
N PHE A 20 9.58 -7.98 -3.77
CA PHE A 20 8.33 -8.30 -4.44
C PHE A 20 8.24 -9.82 -4.56
N SER A 21 7.54 -10.45 -3.63
CA SER A 21 7.26 -11.89 -3.71
C SER A 21 6.32 -12.11 -4.90
N GLU A 22 6.68 -13.04 -5.79
CA GLU A 22 5.84 -13.38 -6.94
C GLU A 22 4.46 -13.85 -6.48
N GLU A 23 3.42 -13.24 -7.05
CA GLU A 23 2.03 -13.62 -6.79
C GLU A 23 1.71 -14.93 -7.51
N LYS A 24 1.38 -15.96 -6.73
CA LYS A 24 0.98 -17.28 -7.23
C LYS A 24 -0.47 -17.57 -6.86
N PRO A 25 -1.29 -18.14 -7.77
CA PRO A 25 -2.65 -18.54 -7.45
C PRO A 25 -2.61 -19.72 -6.46
N VAL A 26 -3.45 -19.66 -5.42
CA VAL A 26 -3.53 -20.68 -4.35
C VAL A 26 -4.89 -21.36 -4.35
N GLU A 27 -5.97 -20.58 -4.50
CA GLU A 27 -7.34 -21.09 -4.50
C GLU A 27 -8.14 -20.42 -5.63
N ALA A 28 -9.00 -21.19 -6.29
CA ALA A 28 -9.94 -20.67 -7.28
C ALA A 28 -11.34 -21.21 -6.97
N TRP A 29 -12.35 -20.34 -7.02
CA TRP A 29 -13.74 -20.74 -6.88
C TRP A 29 -14.64 -19.88 -7.73
N ILE A 30 -15.81 -20.43 -8.07
CA ILE A 30 -16.83 -19.74 -8.83
C ILE A 30 -17.80 -19.08 -7.84
N SER A 31 -18.14 -17.81 -8.09
CA SER A 31 -19.16 -17.08 -7.36
C SER A 31 -20.11 -16.40 -8.34
N TYR A 32 -21.38 -16.28 -7.96
CA TYR A 32 -22.37 -15.59 -8.78
C TYR A 32 -22.57 -14.18 -8.23
N LYS A 33 -22.44 -13.16 -9.08
CA LYS A 33 -22.72 -11.77 -8.72
C LYS A 33 -23.78 -11.18 -9.63
N GLN A 34 -24.59 -10.30 -9.08
CA GLN A 34 -25.54 -9.51 -9.87
C GLN A 34 -24.82 -8.25 -10.38
N VAL A 35 -24.68 -8.15 -11.70
CA VAL A 35 -24.09 -6.98 -12.38
C VAL A 35 -25.12 -6.48 -13.39
N ASN A 36 -25.51 -5.20 -13.31
CA ASN A 36 -26.51 -4.58 -14.19
C ASN A 36 -27.83 -5.39 -14.30
N GLY A 37 -28.30 -5.97 -13.20
CA GLY A 37 -29.54 -6.74 -13.15
C GLY A 37 -29.46 -8.18 -13.67
N LYS A 38 -28.29 -8.63 -14.18
CA LYS A 38 -28.06 -10.01 -14.60
C LYS A 38 -27.18 -10.76 -13.61
N VAL A 39 -27.46 -12.04 -13.40
CA VAL A 39 -26.59 -12.94 -12.64
C VAL A 39 -25.45 -13.36 -13.56
N VAL A 40 -24.22 -13.08 -13.13
CA VAL A 40 -23.00 -13.34 -13.88
C VAL A 40 -22.12 -14.27 -13.07
N GLU A 41 -21.53 -15.24 -13.76
CA GLU A 41 -20.50 -16.10 -13.21
C GLU A 41 -19.18 -15.33 -13.06
N VAL A 42 -18.62 -15.34 -11.85
CA VAL A 42 -17.38 -14.66 -11.49
C VAL A 42 -16.40 -15.67 -10.94
N VAL A 43 -15.29 -15.87 -11.64
CA VAL A 43 -14.21 -16.73 -11.17
C VAL A 43 -13.32 -15.91 -10.25
N LYS A 44 -13.24 -16.30 -8.98
CA LYS A 44 -12.40 -15.65 -7.98
C LYS A 44 -11.12 -16.46 -7.80
N ILE A 45 -9.98 -15.79 -7.92
CA ILE A 45 -8.66 -16.38 -7.73
C ILE A 45 -7.98 -15.70 -6.55
N LYS A 46 -7.71 -16.46 -5.48
CA LYS A 46 -6.94 -15.99 -4.34
C LYS A 46 -5.48 -16.35 -4.52
N THR A 47 -4.61 -15.38 -4.29
CA THR A 47 -3.16 -15.52 -4.38
C THR A 47 -2.52 -15.80 -3.02
N ASN A 48 -1.27 -16.24 -3.04
CA ASN A 48 -0.42 -16.44 -1.87
C ASN A 48 -0.24 -15.17 -1.01
N THR A 49 -0.39 -13.99 -1.61
CA THR A 49 -0.36 -12.69 -0.91
C THR A 49 -1.70 -12.34 -0.24
N GLY A 50 -2.73 -13.18 -0.40
CA GLY A 50 -4.07 -12.95 0.13
C GLY A 50 -4.94 -12.04 -0.74
N LYS A 51 -4.44 -11.53 -1.88
CA LYS A 51 -5.26 -10.78 -2.84
C LYS A 51 -6.20 -11.72 -3.57
N VAL A 52 -7.43 -11.24 -3.80
CA VAL A 52 -8.45 -11.95 -4.57
C VAL A 52 -8.71 -11.18 -5.87
N TYR A 53 -8.49 -11.85 -6.99
CA TYR A 53 -8.79 -11.35 -8.32
C TYR A 53 -10.15 -11.88 -8.77
N GLU A 54 -10.95 -11.04 -9.43
CA GLU A 54 -12.25 -11.42 -9.96
C GLU A 54 -12.21 -11.38 -11.49
N ILE A 55 -12.52 -12.51 -12.13
CA ILE A 55 -12.55 -12.68 -13.58
C ILE A 55 -14.00 -12.87 -14.02
N TYR A 56 -14.40 -12.13 -15.05
CA TYR A 56 -15.76 -12.09 -15.58
C TYR A 56 -15.80 -12.61 -17.02
N PRO A 57 -15.81 -13.93 -17.25
CA PRO A 57 -15.72 -14.51 -18.59
C PRO A 57 -16.90 -14.15 -19.49
N GLY A 58 -18.08 -13.90 -18.92
CA GLY A 58 -19.31 -13.58 -19.67
C GLY A 58 -19.59 -12.09 -19.89
N LEU A 59 -18.69 -11.18 -19.47
CA LEU A 59 -18.88 -9.74 -19.61
C LEU A 59 -17.86 -9.13 -20.57
N ALA A 60 -18.32 -8.18 -21.38
CA ALA A 60 -17.40 -7.38 -22.18
C ALA A 60 -16.56 -6.47 -21.26
N PRO A 61 -15.32 -6.10 -21.63
CA PRO A 61 -14.41 -5.34 -20.77
C PRO A 61 -14.98 -4.03 -20.20
N HIS A 62 -15.89 -3.37 -20.93
CA HIS A 62 -16.53 -2.13 -20.53
C HIS A 62 -17.68 -2.31 -19.52
N GLN A 63 -18.16 -3.54 -19.33
CA GLN A 63 -19.22 -3.90 -18.38
C GLN A 63 -18.66 -4.44 -17.06
N ILE A 64 -17.35 -4.68 -17.00
CA ILE A 64 -16.68 -5.15 -15.80
C ILE A 64 -16.75 -4.03 -14.74
N PRO A 65 -17.28 -4.32 -13.54
CA PRO A 65 -17.30 -3.32 -12.48
C PRO A 65 -15.87 -2.90 -12.14
N LYS A 66 -15.62 -1.59 -12.12
CA LYS A 66 -14.32 -1.06 -11.71
C LYS A 66 -14.10 -1.38 -10.23
N VAL A 67 -12.97 -1.99 -9.92
CA VAL A 67 -12.57 -2.22 -8.53
C VAL A 67 -12.33 -0.86 -7.88
N GLU A 68 -13.19 -0.47 -6.95
CA GLU A 68 -12.90 0.64 -6.05
C GLU A 68 -11.80 0.18 -5.09
N ASN A 69 -10.55 0.50 -5.42
CA ASN A 69 -9.41 0.36 -4.51
C ASN A 69 -9.50 1.41 -3.40
N ARG A 70 -10.48 1.27 -2.50
CA ARG A 70 -10.51 2.05 -1.27
C ARG A 70 -9.54 1.39 -0.30
N LEU A 71 -8.46 2.10 0.04
CA LEU A 71 -7.61 1.71 1.16
C LEU A 71 -8.51 1.57 2.41
N PRO A 72 -8.37 0.50 3.19
CA PRO A 72 -9.12 0.37 4.44
C PRO A 72 -8.83 1.60 5.30
N GLN A 73 -9.89 2.28 5.75
CA GLN A 73 -9.81 3.59 6.39
C GLN A 73 -8.88 3.61 7.62
N SER A 74 -8.74 2.47 8.31
CA SER A 74 -7.78 2.28 9.39
C SER A 74 -6.31 2.42 8.96
N LYS A 75 -5.93 1.89 7.78
CA LYS A 75 -4.59 2.05 7.21
C LYS A 75 -4.35 3.47 6.71
N ALA A 76 -5.38 4.10 6.13
CA ALA A 76 -5.29 5.48 5.66
C ALA A 76 -4.99 6.46 6.81
N ASN A 77 -5.66 6.30 7.95
CA ASN A 77 -5.43 7.13 9.14
C ASN A 77 -4.01 6.97 9.69
N TRP A 78 -3.47 5.74 9.71
CA TRP A 78 -2.11 5.48 10.17
C TRP A 78 -1.04 6.14 9.27
N ILE A 79 -1.23 6.06 7.95
CA ILE A 79 -0.33 6.69 6.96
C ILE A 79 -0.38 8.23 7.08
N LEU A 80 -1.58 8.79 7.23
CA LEU A 80 -1.74 10.23 7.45
C LEU A 80 -1.08 10.69 8.75
N LEU A 81 -1.26 9.95 9.85
CA LEU A 81 -0.67 10.32 11.14
C LEU A 81 0.87 10.26 11.10
N THR A 82 1.43 9.21 10.51
CA THR A 82 2.89 9.05 10.41
C THR A 82 3.52 10.08 9.47
N SER A 83 2.88 10.38 8.33
CA SER A 83 3.37 11.44 7.43
C SER A 83 3.31 12.83 8.08
N LEU A 84 2.23 13.14 8.81
CA LEU A 84 2.10 14.40 9.54
C LEU A 84 3.15 14.53 10.65
N ALA A 85 3.38 13.46 11.42
CA ALA A 85 4.42 13.44 12.46
C ALA A 85 5.83 13.64 11.87
N PHE A 86 6.11 13.07 10.71
CA PHE A 86 7.40 13.25 10.03
C PHE A 86 7.60 14.69 9.53
N LEU A 87 6.55 15.30 8.96
CA LEU A 87 6.58 16.70 8.51
C LEU A 87 6.79 17.66 9.68
N VAL A 88 6.00 17.52 10.74
CA VAL A 88 6.08 18.38 11.93
C VAL A 88 7.40 18.16 12.66
N GLY A 89 7.80 16.90 12.86
CA GLY A 89 9.07 16.55 13.49
C GLY A 89 10.29 17.02 12.69
N GLY A 90 10.22 16.94 11.36
CA GLY A 90 11.27 17.44 10.47
C GLY A 90 11.40 18.96 10.50
N LEU A 91 10.28 19.69 10.52
CA LEU A 91 10.28 21.15 10.62
C LEU A 91 10.80 21.64 11.98
N VAL A 92 10.32 21.06 13.08
CA VAL A 92 10.74 21.43 14.43
C VAL A 92 12.21 21.04 14.65
N GLY A 93 12.59 19.81 14.29
CA GLY A 93 13.96 19.34 14.38
C GLY A 93 14.92 20.17 13.52
N GLY A 94 14.55 20.48 12.29
CA GLY A 94 15.31 21.34 11.38
C GLY A 94 15.48 22.75 11.93
N ALA A 95 14.42 23.36 12.47
CA ALA A 95 14.47 24.69 13.07
C ALA A 95 15.38 24.75 14.31
N VAL A 96 15.33 23.72 15.18
CA VAL A 96 16.19 23.63 16.36
C VAL A 96 17.66 23.46 15.96
N ILE A 97 17.95 22.60 14.98
CA ILE A 97 19.31 22.40 14.47
C ILE A 97 19.84 23.68 13.82
N TRP A 98 19.04 24.34 12.97
CA TRP A 98 19.40 25.60 12.34
C TRP A 98 19.66 26.71 13.36
N TYR A 99 18.81 26.82 14.37
CA TYR A 99 18.96 27.80 15.45
C TYR A 99 20.23 27.57 16.26
N LYS A 100 20.57 26.31 16.54
CA LYS A 100 21.81 25.96 17.25
C LYS A 100 23.06 26.28 16.43
N PHE A 101 23.05 26.01 15.12
CA PHE A 101 24.14 26.34 14.21
C PHE A 101 24.35 27.85 14.01
N ARG A 102 23.34 28.68 14.25
CA ARG A 102 23.44 30.15 14.12
C ARG A 102 24.04 30.82 15.37
N ARG A 103 24.13 30.11 16.50
CA ARG A 103 24.69 30.63 17.75
C ARG A 103 26.16 30.24 17.98
N GLU A 104 26.69 29.30 17.20
CA GLU A 104 28.12 28.97 17.12
C GLU A 104 28.78 29.83 16.03
#